data_AF-A0A2E5S238-F1
#
_entry.id   AF-A0A2E5S238-F1
#
_cell.length_a   1.000
_cell.length_b   1.000
_cell.length_c   1.000
_cell.angle_alpha   90.00
_cell.angle_beta   90.00
_cell.angle_gamma   90.00
#
_symmetry.space_group_name_H-M   'P 1'
#
loop_
_entity.id
_entity.type
_entity.pdbx_description
1 polymer ?
#
loop_
_entity_poly.entity_id
_entity_poly.type
_entity_poly.pdbx_seq_one_letter_code
_entity_poly.pdbx_strand_id
1 'polypeptide(L)'
;MLEKFVIFSIDISTFSLLLMAAFLTAAYLVPRELRRRGLTEEYGDHALLLAVVGTIVGAKIGYVLEVWGRIWRGPDGFWTKLEYVLFYWEGLGVKYASDAQYLGLWETLFSAGGLVFYGGFAMGFALLYFYLRYKKQSIWEYGDAFIPSMAIGYGIGRLGCIVSGDGCFGYGASWDIPFLTMEFHHHPSVVYLTSWLGYKPGGVMGTFGVTVWNTPMIEAILSWILFAWMMLKLRFQNFKPGFMVAIFLVWNGIARFLVEFLRINDALIPVLDHPTYADGRLIEHHVQHTGEVGETAAEMAARMSAYFENWHWYGFTQSQVFGLLIALAGLIWIFQKKLYVRDDTQKS
;
A
#
# COMPACT_ATOMS: atom_id res chain seq x y z
N MET A 1 3.53 17.01 10.31
CA MET A 1 2.36 17.22 9.43
C MET A 1 1.08 16.97 10.22
N LEU A 2 -0.03 17.66 9.91
CA LEU A 2 -1.30 17.46 10.61
C LEU A 2 -1.86 16.06 10.27
N GLU A 3 -1.92 15.18 11.26
CA GLU A 3 -2.40 13.80 11.09
C GLU A 3 -3.93 13.76 10.86
N LYS A 4 -4.67 14.67 11.53
CA LYS A 4 -6.14 14.69 11.57
C LYS A 4 -6.70 16.11 11.62
N PHE A 5 -7.88 16.29 11.03
CA PHE A 5 -8.73 17.47 11.15
C PHE A 5 -10.02 17.10 11.88
N VAL A 6 -10.45 17.92 12.83
CA VAL A 6 -11.76 17.74 13.47
C VAL A 6 -12.76 18.65 12.76
N ILE A 7 -13.73 18.07 12.07
CA ILE A 7 -14.83 18.79 11.45
C ILE A 7 -16.13 18.27 12.06
N PHE A 8 -16.91 19.13 12.71
CA PHE A 8 -18.17 18.76 13.38
C PHE A 8 -18.04 17.55 14.33
N SER A 9 -16.95 17.49 15.11
CA SER A 9 -16.63 16.37 16.02
C SER A 9 -16.31 15.03 15.34
N ILE A 10 -16.03 15.04 14.04
CA ILE A 10 -15.55 13.88 13.29
C ILE A 10 -14.07 14.09 12.97
N ASP A 11 -13.25 13.10 13.36
CA ASP A 11 -11.83 13.05 13.02
C ASP A 11 -11.65 12.59 11.57
N ILE A 12 -11.19 13.49 10.72
CA ILE A 12 -10.86 13.20 9.32
C ILE A 12 -9.35 13.13 9.17
N SER A 13 -8.83 11.96 8.82
CA SER A 13 -7.39 11.80 8.58
C SER A 13 -6.98 12.47 7.26
N THR A 14 -5.78 13.05 7.23
CA THR A 14 -5.26 13.65 5.99
C THR A 14 -5.03 12.59 4.90
N PHE A 15 -4.73 11.36 5.31
CA PHE A 15 -4.68 10.20 4.42
C PHE A 15 -6.02 9.94 3.72
N SER A 16 -7.14 10.01 4.45
CA SER A 16 -8.48 9.86 3.89
C SER A 16 -8.81 10.94 2.85
N LEU A 17 -8.35 12.18 3.05
CA LEU A 17 -8.52 13.26 2.08
C LEU A 17 -7.74 12.98 0.78
N LEU A 18 -6.53 12.44 0.88
CA LEU A 18 -5.74 12.04 -0.29
C LEU A 18 -6.39 10.86 -1.03
N LEU A 19 -6.90 9.86 -0.32
CA LEU A 19 -7.66 8.78 -0.93
C LEU A 19 -8.92 9.29 -1.65
N MET A 20 -9.65 10.23 -1.04
CA MET A 20 -10.79 10.88 -1.67
C MET A 20 -10.37 11.64 -2.94
N ALA A 21 -9.26 12.38 -2.90
CA ALA A 21 -8.73 13.08 -4.07
C ALA A 21 -8.33 12.09 -5.19
N ALA A 22 -7.73 10.95 -4.86
CA ALA A 22 -7.42 9.89 -5.83
C ALA A 22 -8.68 9.33 -6.48
N PHE A 23 -9.72 9.05 -5.69
CA PHE A 23 -11.01 8.58 -6.18
C PHE A 23 -11.70 9.61 -7.09
N LEU A 24 -11.78 10.87 -6.66
CA LEU A 24 -12.39 11.94 -7.46
C LEU A 24 -11.63 12.16 -8.78
N THR A 25 -10.31 12.04 -8.75
CA THR A 25 -9.47 12.11 -9.96
C THR A 25 -9.81 10.96 -10.92
N ALA A 26 -9.97 9.74 -10.40
CA ALA A 26 -10.39 8.60 -11.20
C ALA A 26 -11.81 8.78 -11.77
N ALA A 27 -12.77 9.20 -10.94
CA ALA A 27 -14.14 9.50 -11.35
C ALA A 27 -14.21 10.60 -12.43
N TYR A 28 -13.30 11.56 -12.40
CA TYR A 28 -13.19 12.59 -13.42
C TYR A 28 -12.56 12.08 -14.73
N LEU A 29 -11.48 11.30 -14.64
CA LEU A 29 -10.69 10.90 -15.80
C LEU A 29 -11.28 9.70 -16.56
N VAL A 30 -11.82 8.71 -15.85
CA VAL A 30 -12.29 7.45 -16.45
C VAL A 30 -13.39 7.68 -17.50
N PRO A 31 -14.50 8.40 -17.22
CA PRO A 31 -15.55 8.61 -18.22
C PRO A 31 -15.04 9.36 -19.45
N ARG A 32 -14.13 10.32 -19.27
CA ARG A 32 -13.52 11.08 -20.37
C ARG A 32 -12.67 10.19 -21.27
N GLU A 33 -11.91 9.28 -20.68
CA GLU A 33 -11.08 8.36 -21.45
C GLU A 33 -11.91 7.27 -22.14
N LEU A 34 -13.00 6.81 -21.51
CA LEU A 34 -13.98 5.92 -22.14
C LEU A 34 -14.67 6.58 -23.35
N ARG A 35 -15.17 7.82 -23.18
CA ARG A 35 -15.77 8.61 -24.25
C ARG A 35 -14.83 8.77 -25.44
N ARG A 36 -13.55 9.09 -25.17
CA ARG A 36 -12.54 9.25 -26.21
C ARG A 36 -12.33 7.96 -27.03
N ARG A 37 -12.46 6.80 -26.38
CA ARG A 37 -12.30 5.48 -27.00
C ARG A 37 -13.60 4.95 -27.63
N GLY A 38 -14.69 5.72 -27.60
CA GLY A 38 -15.99 5.27 -28.08
C GLY A 38 -16.63 4.17 -27.22
N LEU A 39 -16.20 4.02 -25.96
CA LEU A 39 -16.70 3.02 -25.02
C LEU A 39 -17.84 3.60 -24.17
N THR A 40 -18.73 2.73 -23.69
CA THR A 40 -19.87 3.13 -22.86
C THR A 40 -19.41 3.59 -21.48
N GLU A 41 -19.66 4.87 -21.16
CA GLU A 41 -19.27 5.54 -19.92
C GLU A 41 -19.94 4.94 -18.67
N GLU A 42 -21.23 4.57 -18.77
CA GLU A 42 -22.01 4.00 -17.66
C GLU A 42 -21.34 2.75 -17.06
N TYR A 43 -20.72 1.92 -17.91
CA TYR A 43 -20.01 0.75 -17.43
C TYR A 43 -18.72 1.11 -16.68
N GLY A 44 -18.10 2.25 -17.00
CA GLY A 44 -16.97 2.80 -16.27
C GLY A 44 -17.32 3.25 -14.85
N ASP A 45 -18.44 3.96 -14.70
CA ASP A 45 -18.88 4.46 -13.39
C ASP A 45 -19.24 3.32 -12.43
N HIS A 46 -19.98 2.32 -12.94
CA HIS A 46 -20.28 1.10 -12.17
C HIS A 46 -19.01 0.32 -11.83
N ALA A 47 -18.09 0.18 -12.78
CA ALA A 47 -16.80 -0.47 -12.57
C ALA A 47 -15.98 0.21 -11.46
N LEU A 48 -15.94 1.54 -11.46
CA LEU A 48 -15.22 2.32 -10.45
C LEU A 48 -15.84 2.13 -9.06
N LEU A 49 -17.16 2.21 -8.94
CA LEU A 49 -17.88 1.96 -7.68
C LEU A 49 -17.65 0.54 -7.16
N LEU A 50 -17.79 -0.46 -8.04
CA LEU A 50 -17.54 -1.86 -7.69
C LEU A 50 -16.09 -2.10 -7.27
N ALA A 51 -15.12 -1.44 -7.92
CA ALA A 51 -13.72 -1.54 -7.55
C ALA A 51 -13.47 -0.97 -6.15
N VAL A 52 -14.07 0.18 -5.80
CA VAL A 52 -13.93 0.77 -4.45
C VAL A 52 -14.55 -0.14 -3.39
N VAL A 53 -15.80 -0.53 -3.58
CA VAL A 53 -16.51 -1.41 -2.63
C VAL A 53 -15.78 -2.75 -2.49
N GLY A 54 -15.40 -3.35 -3.62
CA GLY A 54 -14.63 -4.59 -3.66
C GLY A 54 -13.28 -4.48 -2.95
N THR A 55 -12.58 -3.35 -3.13
CA THR A 55 -11.29 -3.13 -2.47
C THR A 55 -11.44 -3.01 -0.95
N ILE A 56 -12.43 -2.27 -0.46
CA ILE A 56 -12.66 -2.10 0.98
C ILE A 56 -13.08 -3.43 1.61
N VAL A 57 -14.08 -4.09 1.02
CA VAL A 57 -14.60 -5.38 1.52
C VAL A 57 -13.51 -6.45 1.46
N GLY A 58 -12.81 -6.54 0.33
CA GLY A 58 -11.71 -7.49 0.15
C GLY A 58 -10.56 -7.25 1.11
N ALA A 59 -10.19 -5.99 1.38
CA ALA A 59 -9.11 -5.66 2.30
C ALA A 59 -9.44 -6.04 3.74
N LYS A 60 -10.71 -5.89 4.15
CA LYS A 60 -11.21 -6.34 5.45
C LYS A 60 -11.26 -7.86 5.57
N ILE A 61 -11.76 -8.55 4.56
CA ILE A 61 -11.75 -10.01 4.54
C ILE A 61 -10.30 -10.52 4.60
N GLY A 62 -9.40 -9.92 3.82
CA GLY A 62 -7.97 -10.25 3.84
C GLY A 62 -7.36 -10.06 5.23
N TYR A 63 -7.69 -8.98 5.92
CA TYR A 63 -7.23 -8.74 7.29
C TYR A 63 -7.73 -9.81 8.26
N VAL A 64 -9.01 -10.16 8.22
CA VAL A 64 -9.58 -11.24 9.04
C VAL A 64 -8.89 -12.57 8.78
N LEU A 65 -8.54 -12.88 7.53
CA LEU A 65 -7.81 -14.09 7.18
C LEU A 65 -6.37 -14.07 7.72
N GLU A 66 -5.71 -12.92 7.71
CA GLU A 66 -4.36 -12.77 8.27
C GLU A 66 -4.34 -12.95 9.79
N VAL A 67 -5.33 -12.39 10.49
CA VAL A 67 -5.46 -12.54 11.95
C VAL A 67 -6.32 -13.74 12.36
N TRP A 68 -6.66 -14.64 11.43
CA TRP A 68 -7.57 -15.77 11.67
C TRP A 68 -7.18 -16.60 12.89
N GLY A 69 -5.89 -16.92 13.01
CA GLY A 69 -5.38 -17.67 14.15
C GLY A 69 -5.57 -16.95 15.49
N ARG A 70 -5.60 -15.61 15.52
CA ARG A 70 -5.84 -14.81 16.74
C ARG A 70 -7.32 -14.74 17.10
N ILE A 71 -8.22 -14.80 16.10
CA ILE A 71 -9.66 -14.82 16.30
C ILE A 71 -10.12 -16.15 16.91
N TRP A 72 -9.51 -17.27 16.51
CA TRP A 72 -9.94 -18.62 16.91
C TRP A 72 -9.17 -19.24 18.10
N ARG A 73 -8.20 -18.52 18.67
CA ARG A 73 -7.60 -18.88 19.96
C ARG A 73 -8.67 -18.59 21.03
N GLY A 74 -9.17 -19.61 21.72
CA GLY A 74 -10.32 -19.52 22.64
C GLY A 74 -10.61 -20.86 23.33
N PRO A 75 -11.59 -20.93 24.26
CA PRO A 75 -11.87 -22.11 25.08
C PRO A 75 -12.12 -23.37 24.25
N ASP A 76 -11.81 -24.53 24.84
CA ASP A 76 -11.93 -25.82 24.18
C ASP A 76 -13.40 -26.15 23.85
N GLY A 77 -13.66 -26.50 22.58
CA GLY A 77 -15.00 -26.83 22.08
C GLY A 77 -15.41 -26.00 20.86
N PHE A 78 -15.71 -26.67 19.74
CA PHE A 78 -16.12 -26.02 18.48
C PHE A 78 -17.35 -25.13 18.66
N TRP A 79 -18.38 -25.63 19.35
CA TRP A 79 -19.66 -24.91 19.54
C TRP A 79 -19.51 -23.66 20.41
N THR A 80 -18.70 -23.72 21.47
CA THR A 80 -18.43 -22.58 22.34
C THR A 80 -17.65 -21.49 21.61
N LYS A 81 -16.67 -21.86 20.77
CA LYS A 81 -15.97 -20.90 19.91
C LYS A 81 -16.91 -20.25 18.90
N LEU A 82 -17.77 -21.05 18.26
CA LEU A 82 -18.72 -20.56 17.26
C LEU A 82 -19.73 -19.59 17.87
N GLU A 83 -20.28 -19.90 19.05
CA GLU A 83 -21.18 -19.02 19.79
C GLU A 83 -20.51 -17.68 20.11
N TYR A 84 -19.27 -17.72 20.59
CA TYR A 84 -18.52 -16.51 20.93
C TYR A 84 -18.25 -15.63 19.70
N VAL A 85 -17.81 -16.23 18.59
CA VAL A 85 -17.52 -15.50 17.35
C VAL A 85 -18.78 -14.90 16.72
N LEU A 86 -19.91 -15.61 16.76
CA LEU A 86 -21.14 -15.15 16.12
C LEU A 86 -21.89 -14.11 16.95
N PHE A 87 -21.93 -14.26 18.28
CA PHE A 87 -22.83 -13.49 19.13
C PHE A 87 -22.16 -12.48 20.07
N TYR A 88 -20.83 -12.53 20.24
CA TYR A 88 -20.10 -11.56 21.06
C TYR A 88 -19.36 -10.56 20.17
N TRP A 89 -19.79 -9.30 20.23
CA TRP A 89 -19.28 -8.21 19.39
C TRP A 89 -17.78 -7.94 19.61
N GLU A 90 -17.32 -8.00 20.86
CA GLU A 90 -15.89 -7.88 21.24
C GLU A 90 -15.12 -9.21 21.01
N GLY A 91 -15.79 -10.23 20.47
CA GLY A 91 -15.29 -11.60 20.36
C GLY A 91 -14.73 -12.11 21.68
N LEU A 92 -13.61 -12.84 21.64
CA LEU A 92 -12.97 -13.47 22.81
C LEU A 92 -12.22 -12.50 23.74
N GLY A 93 -12.20 -11.19 23.46
CA GLY A 93 -11.64 -10.19 24.39
C GLY A 93 -12.66 -9.85 25.47
N VAL A 94 -12.36 -9.68 26.76
CA VAL A 94 -11.13 -9.71 27.55
C VAL A 94 -11.57 -10.30 28.89
N LYS A 95 -11.03 -11.45 29.33
CA LYS A 95 -11.22 -11.89 30.73
C LYS A 95 -10.03 -11.50 31.61
N TYR A 96 -8.83 -11.31 31.04
CA TYR A 96 -7.60 -10.97 31.79
C TYR A 96 -6.65 -10.04 31.01
N ALA A 97 -5.81 -9.28 31.72
CA ALA A 97 -4.80 -8.39 31.12
C ALA A 97 -3.75 -9.10 30.24
N SER A 98 -3.66 -10.43 30.31
CA SER A 98 -2.87 -11.30 29.42
C SER A 98 -3.52 -11.57 28.05
N ASP A 99 -4.77 -11.17 27.86
CA ASP A 99 -5.61 -11.50 26.69
C ASP A 99 -5.47 -10.49 25.53
N ALA A 100 -4.48 -9.59 25.57
CA ALA A 100 -4.20 -8.63 24.49
C ALA A 100 -3.86 -9.28 23.13
N GLN A 101 -3.77 -10.62 23.06
CA GLN A 101 -3.52 -11.39 21.84
C GLN A 101 -4.80 -11.85 21.12
N TYR A 102 -5.97 -11.75 21.76
CA TYR A 102 -7.25 -12.15 21.18
C TYR A 102 -7.92 -10.96 20.49
N LEU A 103 -8.44 -11.18 19.29
CA LEU A 103 -9.16 -10.16 18.50
C LEU A 103 -10.57 -10.66 18.22
N GLY A 104 -11.58 -9.80 18.43
CA GLY A 104 -12.95 -10.12 18.06
C GLY A 104 -13.17 -10.07 16.55
N LEU A 105 -13.98 -10.98 15.99
CA LEU A 105 -14.27 -11.00 14.56
C LEU A 105 -14.95 -9.69 14.12
N TRP A 106 -16.00 -9.29 14.83
CA TRP A 106 -16.78 -8.08 14.50
C TRP A 106 -15.98 -6.80 14.72
N GLU A 107 -15.21 -6.73 15.81
CA GLU A 107 -14.24 -5.65 16.04
C GLU A 107 -13.21 -5.57 14.90
N THR A 108 -12.63 -6.70 14.49
CA THR A 108 -11.64 -6.76 13.40
C THR A 108 -12.26 -6.27 12.07
N LEU A 109 -13.47 -6.73 11.75
CA LEU A 109 -14.20 -6.35 10.54
C LEU A 109 -14.58 -4.86 10.52
N PHE A 110 -15.11 -4.33 11.62
CA PHE A 110 -15.64 -2.96 11.69
C PHE A 110 -14.69 -1.93 12.31
N SER A 111 -13.47 -2.34 12.68
CA SER A 111 -12.43 -1.42 13.16
C SER A 111 -12.05 -0.40 12.09
N ALA A 112 -11.60 0.78 12.52
CA ALA A 112 -11.09 1.80 11.61
C ALA A 112 -9.75 1.42 10.94
N GLY A 113 -9.00 0.48 11.54
CA GLY A 113 -7.70 0.00 11.05
C GLY A 113 -7.76 -1.41 10.45
N GLY A 114 -6.62 -1.95 10.05
CA GLY A 114 -6.53 -3.34 9.58
C GLY A 114 -7.12 -3.55 8.18
N LEU A 115 -6.35 -3.16 7.16
CA LEU A 115 -6.70 -3.34 5.75
C LEU A 115 -5.55 -4.06 5.06
N VAL A 116 -5.82 -5.22 4.47
CA VAL A 116 -4.81 -5.99 3.74
C VAL A 116 -4.90 -5.70 2.25
N PHE A 117 -3.79 -5.17 1.70
CA PHE A 117 -3.70 -4.80 0.29
C PHE A 117 -4.08 -5.95 -0.66
N TYR A 118 -3.56 -7.16 -0.43
CA TYR A 118 -3.79 -8.32 -1.30
C TYR A 118 -5.27 -8.69 -1.38
N GLY A 119 -5.97 -8.68 -0.25
CA GLY A 119 -7.41 -8.97 -0.21
C GLY A 119 -8.22 -7.92 -0.98
N GLY A 120 -7.88 -6.63 -0.81
CA GLY A 120 -8.55 -5.54 -1.51
C GLY A 120 -8.32 -5.60 -3.01
N PHE A 121 -7.07 -5.77 -3.44
CA PHE A 121 -6.72 -5.88 -4.85
C PHE A 121 -7.41 -7.06 -5.53
N ALA A 122 -7.41 -8.25 -4.90
CA ALA A 122 -8.00 -9.45 -5.47
C ALA A 122 -9.53 -9.31 -5.66
N MET A 123 -10.25 -8.84 -4.64
CA MET A 123 -11.70 -8.69 -4.71
C MET A 123 -12.10 -7.53 -5.64
N GLY A 124 -11.41 -6.39 -5.58
CA GLY A 124 -11.64 -5.25 -6.47
C GLY A 124 -11.45 -5.62 -7.93
N PHE A 125 -10.37 -6.34 -8.26
CA PHE A 125 -10.13 -6.84 -9.61
C PHE A 125 -11.15 -7.90 -10.03
N ALA A 126 -11.51 -8.83 -9.14
CA ALA A 126 -12.49 -9.87 -9.44
C ALA A 126 -13.86 -9.28 -9.78
N LEU A 127 -14.37 -8.34 -8.98
CA LEU A 127 -15.66 -7.69 -9.25
C LEU A 127 -15.63 -6.93 -10.58
N LEU A 128 -14.54 -6.20 -10.86
CA LEU A 128 -14.36 -5.52 -12.14
C LEU A 128 -14.38 -6.51 -13.32
N TYR A 129 -13.61 -7.59 -13.20
CA TYR A 129 -13.50 -8.63 -14.22
C TYR A 129 -14.86 -9.27 -14.50
N PHE A 130 -15.55 -9.75 -13.46
CA PHE A 130 -16.85 -10.40 -13.62
C PHE A 130 -17.92 -9.44 -14.15
N TYR A 131 -17.90 -8.17 -13.72
CA TYR A 131 -18.82 -7.16 -14.20
C TYR A 131 -18.67 -6.89 -15.71
N LEU A 132 -17.44 -6.66 -16.18
CA LEU A 132 -17.19 -6.43 -17.61
C LEU A 132 -17.51 -7.67 -18.46
N ARG A 133 -17.24 -8.87 -17.93
CA ARG A 133 -17.60 -10.14 -18.60
C ARG A 133 -19.12 -10.33 -18.67
N TYR A 134 -19.84 -10.02 -17.60
CA TYR A 134 -21.30 -10.05 -17.58
C TYR A 134 -21.90 -9.08 -18.61
N LYS A 135 -21.32 -7.89 -18.75
CA LYS A 135 -21.70 -6.89 -19.77
C LYS A 135 -21.16 -7.19 -21.17
N LYS A 136 -20.46 -8.31 -21.38
CA LYS A 136 -19.84 -8.73 -22.65
C LYS A 136 -18.89 -7.68 -23.25
N GLN A 137 -18.24 -6.89 -22.40
CA GLN A 137 -17.31 -5.85 -22.79
C GLN A 137 -15.87 -6.37 -22.80
N SER A 138 -14.99 -5.69 -23.56
CA SER A 138 -13.57 -6.01 -23.62
C SER A 138 -12.84 -5.51 -22.37
N ILE A 139 -12.27 -6.43 -21.59
CA ILE A 139 -11.48 -6.10 -20.39
C ILE A 139 -10.24 -5.27 -20.76
N TRP A 140 -9.64 -5.52 -21.92
CA TRP A 140 -8.41 -4.85 -22.34
C TRP A 140 -8.64 -3.39 -22.73
N GLU A 141 -9.76 -3.09 -23.39
CA GLU A 141 -10.11 -1.73 -23.80
C GLU A 141 -10.51 -0.87 -22.60
N TYR A 142 -11.34 -1.42 -21.71
CA TYR A 142 -11.69 -0.78 -20.44
C TYR A 142 -10.47 -0.66 -19.52
N GLY A 143 -9.63 -1.69 -19.45
CA GLY A 143 -8.37 -1.67 -18.72
C GLY A 143 -7.48 -0.52 -19.16
N ASP A 144 -7.21 -0.38 -20.46
CA ASP A 144 -6.40 0.72 -20.97
C ASP A 144 -7.02 2.11 -20.68
N ALA A 145 -8.34 2.20 -20.52
CA ALA A 145 -9.01 3.44 -20.12
C ALA A 145 -8.85 3.76 -18.62
N PHE A 146 -8.78 2.74 -17.76
CA PHE A 146 -8.62 2.90 -16.30
C PHE A 146 -7.18 3.15 -15.87
N ILE A 147 -6.20 2.62 -16.61
CA ILE A 147 -4.79 2.66 -16.23
C ILE A 147 -4.22 4.07 -15.99
N PRO A 148 -4.52 5.10 -16.79
CA PRO A 148 -4.09 6.47 -16.47
C PRO A 148 -4.59 6.94 -15.10
N SER A 149 -5.86 6.66 -14.77
CA SER A 149 -6.43 6.98 -13.45
C SER A 149 -5.76 6.19 -12.32
N MET A 150 -5.41 4.92 -12.56
CA MET A 150 -4.65 4.12 -11.60
C MET A 150 -3.24 4.67 -11.36
N ALA A 151 -2.55 5.15 -12.39
CA ALA A 151 -1.22 5.73 -12.28
C ALA A 151 -1.22 7.02 -11.43
N ILE A 152 -2.15 7.96 -11.67
CA ILE A 152 -2.23 9.15 -10.81
C ILE A 152 -2.71 8.80 -9.39
N GLY A 153 -3.67 7.86 -9.26
CA GLY A 153 -4.18 7.41 -7.97
C GLY A 153 -3.09 6.77 -7.10
N TYR A 154 -2.21 5.96 -7.69
CA TYR A 154 -1.06 5.37 -7.01
C TYR A 154 -0.10 6.44 -6.46
N GLY A 155 0.20 7.46 -7.26
CA GLY A 155 1.06 8.56 -6.82
C GLY A 155 0.45 9.37 -5.68
N ILE A 156 -0.86 9.64 -5.73
CA ILE A 156 -1.58 10.30 -4.62
C ILE A 156 -1.58 9.41 -3.37
N GLY A 157 -1.78 8.09 -3.52
CA GLY A 157 -1.72 7.14 -2.42
C GLY A 157 -0.35 7.11 -1.73
N ARG A 158 0.74 7.24 -2.50
CA ARG A 158 2.11 7.31 -1.96
C ARG A 158 2.39 8.58 -1.17
N LEU A 159 1.75 9.71 -1.50
CA LEU A 159 1.77 10.88 -0.62
C LEU A 159 1.08 10.59 0.72
N GLY A 160 0.08 9.71 0.71
CA GLY A 160 -0.57 9.22 1.92
C GLY A 160 0.43 8.65 2.92
N CYS A 161 1.35 7.80 2.48
CA CYS A 161 2.41 7.21 3.31
C CYS A 161 3.31 8.28 3.97
N ILE A 162 3.58 9.38 3.27
CA ILE A 162 4.38 10.50 3.79
C ILE A 162 3.64 11.21 4.91
N VAL A 163 2.34 11.46 4.73
CA VAL A 163 1.55 12.21 5.71
C VAL A 163 1.19 11.35 6.92
N SER A 164 0.96 10.04 6.74
CA SER A 164 0.72 9.10 7.84
C SER A 164 1.98 8.73 8.61
N GLY A 165 3.16 8.93 8.01
CA GLY A 165 4.44 8.53 8.59
C GLY A 165 4.50 7.04 8.91
N ASP A 166 3.99 6.21 8.00
CA ASP A 166 3.81 4.76 8.17
C ASP A 166 5.11 3.96 8.09
N GLY A 167 6.26 4.62 8.03
CA GLY A 167 7.58 3.98 7.97
C GLY A 167 7.95 3.45 6.59
N CYS A 168 7.22 3.81 5.52
CA CYS A 168 7.55 3.39 4.15
C CYS A 168 8.83 4.06 3.56
N PHE A 169 9.76 4.49 4.41
CA PHE A 169 10.94 5.27 4.07
C PHE A 169 12.17 4.36 3.84
N GLY A 170 13.25 4.96 3.35
CA GLY A 170 14.50 4.26 3.12
C GLY A 170 15.48 4.33 4.28
N TYR A 171 16.66 3.74 4.06
CA TYR A 171 17.79 3.86 4.97
C TYR A 171 18.42 5.27 4.93
N GLY A 172 19.37 5.52 5.83
CA GLY A 172 20.07 6.80 5.95
C GLY A 172 20.70 7.23 4.63
N ALA A 173 20.33 8.43 4.15
CA ALA A 173 20.87 9.02 2.95
C ALA A 173 22.08 9.90 3.30
N SER A 174 23.20 9.69 2.61
CA SER A 174 24.40 10.52 2.78
C SER A 174 24.31 11.89 2.08
N TRP A 175 23.29 12.07 1.24
CA TRP A 175 23.05 13.28 0.47
C TRP A 175 21.74 13.88 0.90
N ASP A 176 21.68 15.20 1.07
CA ASP A 176 20.41 15.91 1.26
C ASP A 176 19.94 16.48 -0.08
N ILE A 177 18.95 15.81 -0.68
CA ILE A 177 18.39 16.16 -1.99
C ILE A 177 16.93 16.56 -1.79
N PRO A 178 16.55 17.81 -2.11
CA PRO A 178 15.18 18.27 -1.94
C PRO A 178 14.16 17.29 -2.53
N PHE A 179 13.13 16.96 -1.75
CA PHE A 179 12.04 16.03 -2.06
C PHE A 179 12.41 14.53 -2.13
N LEU A 180 13.65 14.18 -2.46
CA LEU A 180 14.10 12.78 -2.53
C LEU A 180 14.65 12.25 -1.21
N THR A 181 15.04 13.15 -0.32
CA THR A 181 15.32 12.87 1.08
C THR A 181 14.36 13.62 1.97
N MET A 182 14.25 13.15 3.20
CA MET A 182 13.51 13.85 4.24
C MET A 182 14.03 13.46 5.61
N GLU A 183 13.72 14.32 6.56
CA GLU A 183 13.79 14.02 7.96
C GLU A 183 12.37 14.12 8.53
N PHE A 184 11.89 13.03 9.10
CA PHE A 184 10.60 12.99 9.76
C PHE A 184 10.79 13.28 11.25
N HIS A 185 10.52 14.53 11.64
CA HIS A 185 10.55 14.97 13.04
C HIS A 185 9.26 14.57 13.76
N HIS A 186 9.40 13.77 14.81
CA HIS A 186 8.32 13.55 15.77
C HIS A 186 8.20 14.74 16.72
N HIS A 187 6.99 15.24 16.92
CA HIS A 187 6.74 16.18 18.00
C HIS A 187 6.94 15.45 19.36
N PRO A 188 7.74 15.98 20.31
CA PRO A 188 8.15 15.29 21.53
C PRO A 188 7.03 14.81 22.45
N SER A 189 5.80 15.29 22.28
CA SER A 189 4.66 15.02 23.17
C SER A 189 3.99 13.66 22.96
N VAL A 190 4.39 12.86 21.96
CA VAL A 190 3.73 11.57 21.64
C VAL A 190 4.57 10.35 22.05
N VAL A 191 5.87 10.54 22.29
CA VAL A 191 6.84 9.47 22.64
C VAL A 191 6.52 8.80 23.99
N TYR A 192 5.86 9.51 24.91
CA TYR A 192 5.57 8.98 26.25
C TYR A 192 4.15 8.46 26.46
N LEU A 193 3.18 8.79 25.59
CA LEU A 193 1.78 8.39 25.80
C LEU A 193 1.40 7.09 25.08
N THR A 194 2.24 6.57 24.18
CA THR A 194 1.94 5.36 23.38
C THR A 194 2.94 4.21 23.59
N SER A 195 3.97 4.39 24.41
CA SER A 195 5.05 3.41 24.62
C SER A 195 4.82 2.38 25.74
N TRP A 196 3.70 2.45 26.49
CA TRP A 196 3.41 1.50 27.59
C TRP A 196 2.18 0.60 27.39
N LEU A 197 1.40 0.82 26.33
CA LEU A 197 0.29 -0.04 25.94
C LEU A 197 0.47 -0.37 24.46
N GLY A 198 0.97 -1.58 24.21
CA GLY A 198 1.17 -2.26 22.93
C GLY A 198 0.95 -1.44 21.66
N TYR A 199 2.00 -1.33 20.85
CA TYR A 199 1.98 -0.92 19.44
C TYR A 199 0.57 -1.02 18.81
N LYS A 200 -0.12 0.12 18.69
CA LYS A 200 -1.29 0.20 17.81
C LYS A 200 -0.75 0.28 16.38
N PRO A 201 -1.20 -0.62 15.47
CA PRO A 201 -0.95 -0.45 14.05
C PRO A 201 -1.39 0.96 13.64
N GLY A 202 -0.47 1.81 13.19
CA GLY A 202 -0.74 3.22 12.84
C GLY A 202 -0.04 4.28 13.69
N GLY A 203 0.94 3.91 14.53
CA GLY A 203 1.86 4.89 15.11
C GLY A 203 2.78 5.49 14.04
N VAL A 204 2.99 6.81 14.08
CA VAL A 204 3.90 7.52 13.17
C VAL A 204 5.34 7.10 13.50
N MET A 205 6.21 6.89 12.50
CA MET A 205 7.63 6.55 12.69
C MET A 205 8.53 7.78 12.51
N GLY A 206 9.30 8.11 13.53
CA GLY A 206 10.25 9.23 13.51
C GLY A 206 11.60 8.78 13.00
N THR A 207 12.37 9.72 12.44
CA THR A 207 13.73 9.45 11.88
C THR A 207 14.88 9.87 12.81
N PHE A 208 14.56 10.46 13.96
CA PHE A 208 15.52 10.73 15.05
C PHE A 208 16.80 11.46 14.61
N GLY A 209 16.70 12.52 13.80
CA GLY A 209 17.89 13.26 13.35
C GLY A 209 18.49 12.74 12.03
N VAL A 210 18.08 11.56 11.56
CA VAL A 210 18.68 10.92 10.39
C VAL A 210 17.92 11.34 9.13
N THR A 211 18.66 11.90 8.17
CA THR A 211 18.12 12.13 6.82
C THR A 211 17.96 10.79 6.12
N VAL A 212 16.75 10.44 5.70
CA VAL A 212 16.43 9.17 5.04
C VAL A 212 15.94 9.36 3.62
N TRP A 213 16.06 8.33 2.78
CA TRP A 213 15.47 8.34 1.44
C TRP A 213 13.94 8.41 1.51
N ASN A 214 13.36 9.39 0.81
CA ASN A 214 11.92 9.56 0.66
C ASN A 214 11.40 8.65 -0.46
N THR A 215 11.44 7.34 -0.21
CA THR A 215 10.97 6.32 -1.15
C THR A 215 9.50 6.48 -1.57
N PRO A 216 8.56 6.90 -0.71
CA PRO A 216 7.19 7.17 -1.15
C PRO A 216 7.12 8.34 -2.15
N MET A 217 7.91 9.41 -1.96
CA MET A 217 7.96 10.51 -2.93
C MET A 217 8.58 10.08 -4.25
N ILE A 218 9.65 9.27 -4.23
CA ILE A 218 10.24 8.70 -5.44
C ILE A 218 9.18 7.89 -6.21
N GLU A 219 8.43 7.01 -5.52
CA GLU A 219 7.35 6.23 -6.15
C GLU A 219 6.24 7.12 -6.70
N ALA A 220 5.86 8.19 -5.97
CA ALA A 220 4.86 9.15 -6.42
C ALA A 220 5.29 9.85 -7.71
N ILE A 221 6.52 10.36 -7.76
CA ILE A 221 7.11 11.02 -8.93
C ILE A 221 7.14 10.07 -10.13
N LEU A 222 7.63 8.84 -9.95
CA LEU A 222 7.66 7.82 -11.02
C LEU A 222 6.26 7.53 -11.56
N SER A 223 5.25 7.49 -10.68
CA SER A 223 3.86 7.27 -11.07
C SER A 223 3.27 8.47 -11.83
N TRP A 224 3.59 9.70 -11.44
CA TRP A 224 3.16 10.90 -12.14
C TRP A 224 3.86 11.08 -13.49
N ILE A 225 5.12 10.67 -13.61
CA ILE A 225 5.83 10.63 -14.90
C ILE A 225 5.12 9.65 -15.84
N LEU A 226 4.77 8.45 -15.36
CA LEU A 226 4.01 7.47 -16.14
C LEU A 226 2.66 8.04 -16.57
N PHE A 227 1.92 8.64 -15.63
CA PHE A 227 0.63 9.27 -15.90
C PHE A 227 0.75 10.37 -16.96
N ALA A 228 1.70 11.30 -16.79
CA ALA A 228 1.93 12.39 -17.73
C ALA A 228 2.28 11.86 -19.12
N TRP A 229 3.18 10.88 -19.21
CA TRP A 229 3.52 10.25 -20.48
C TRP A 229 2.32 9.56 -21.15
N MET A 230 1.48 8.88 -20.36
CA MET A 230 0.26 8.26 -20.86
C MET A 230 -0.73 9.30 -21.41
N MET A 231 -0.94 10.37 -20.65
CA MET A 231 -1.90 11.42 -20.98
C MET A 231 -1.46 12.33 -22.12
N LEU A 232 -0.17 12.62 -22.24
CA LEU A 232 0.37 13.55 -23.22
C LEU A 232 0.73 12.88 -24.55
N LYS A 233 1.11 11.60 -24.53
CA LYS A 233 1.63 10.92 -25.73
C LYS A 233 0.95 9.60 -25.99
N LEU A 234 0.95 8.68 -25.03
CA LEU A 234 0.60 7.28 -25.30
C LEU A 234 -0.84 7.10 -25.77
N ARG A 235 -1.77 7.87 -25.20
CA ARG A 235 -3.20 7.80 -25.56
C ARG A 235 -3.50 8.13 -27.03
N PHE A 236 -2.62 8.88 -27.70
CA PHE A 236 -2.79 9.29 -29.09
C PHE A 236 -2.16 8.33 -30.10
N GLN A 237 -1.47 7.28 -29.63
CA GLN A 237 -0.72 6.37 -30.51
C GLN A 237 -1.56 5.22 -31.07
N ASN A 238 -2.78 5.02 -30.57
CA ASN A 238 -3.72 3.97 -31.00
C ASN A 238 -3.08 2.57 -31.09
N PHE A 239 -2.34 2.19 -30.04
CA PHE A 239 -1.86 0.81 -29.90
C PHE A 239 -3.02 -0.15 -29.65
N LYS A 240 -2.80 -1.45 -29.93
CA LYS A 240 -3.79 -2.49 -29.67
C LYS A 240 -4.26 -2.50 -28.20
N PRO A 241 -5.52 -2.88 -27.95
CA PRO A 241 -6.06 -2.95 -26.59
C PRO A 241 -5.21 -3.82 -25.66
N GLY A 242 -4.94 -3.29 -24.48
CA GLY A 242 -4.11 -3.89 -23.44
C GLY A 242 -2.66 -3.40 -23.42
N PHE A 243 -2.25 -2.56 -24.38
CA PHE A 243 -0.89 -2.01 -24.40
C PHE A 243 -0.60 -1.14 -23.18
N MET A 244 -1.54 -0.29 -22.77
CA MET A 244 -1.33 0.58 -21.60
C MET A 244 -1.28 -0.23 -20.31
N VAL A 245 -2.15 -1.24 -20.18
CA VAL A 245 -2.10 -2.19 -19.07
C VAL A 245 -0.72 -2.84 -18.99
N ALA A 246 -0.21 -3.38 -20.10
CA ALA A 246 1.08 -4.07 -20.10
C ALA A 246 2.24 -3.12 -19.76
N ILE A 247 2.25 -1.90 -20.32
CA ILE A 247 3.24 -0.87 -19.98
C ILE A 247 3.17 -0.47 -18.51
N PHE A 248 1.97 -0.36 -17.94
CA PHE A 248 1.80 -0.06 -16.52
C PHE A 248 2.41 -1.15 -15.63
N LEU A 249 2.23 -2.43 -15.98
CA LEU A 249 2.84 -3.55 -15.26
C LEU A 249 4.37 -3.52 -15.35
N VAL A 250 4.92 -3.28 -16.55
CA VAL A 250 6.38 -3.14 -16.74
C VAL A 250 6.93 -1.98 -15.91
N TRP A 251 6.33 -0.80 -16.03
CA TRP A 251 6.80 0.40 -15.33
C TRP A 251 6.73 0.26 -13.82
N ASN A 252 5.58 -0.14 -13.27
CA ASN A 252 5.42 -0.28 -11.82
C ASN A 252 6.25 -1.43 -11.27
N GLY A 253 6.38 -2.54 -12.00
CA GLY A 253 7.22 -3.66 -11.60
C GLY A 253 8.70 -3.26 -11.50
N ILE A 254 9.22 -2.55 -12.51
CA ILE A 254 10.60 -2.03 -12.50
C ILE A 254 10.78 -0.96 -11.42
N ALA A 255 9.86 0.01 -11.33
CA ALA A 255 9.91 1.07 -10.32
C ALA A 255 9.95 0.47 -8.91
N ARG A 256 9.09 -0.52 -8.62
CA ARG A 256 9.04 -1.19 -7.32
C ARG A 256 10.32 -1.98 -7.05
N PHE A 257 10.85 -2.68 -8.05
CA PHE A 257 12.11 -3.40 -7.92
C PHE A 257 13.28 -2.47 -7.58
N LEU A 258 13.37 -1.32 -8.25
CA LEU A 258 14.45 -0.35 -8.05
C LEU A 258 14.34 0.40 -6.73
N VAL A 259 13.14 0.86 -6.35
CA VAL A 259 12.94 1.61 -5.10
C VAL A 259 13.24 0.76 -3.88
N GLU A 260 12.99 -0.54 -3.93
CA GLU A 260 13.21 -1.40 -2.77
C GLU A 260 14.70 -1.53 -2.38
N PHE A 261 15.64 -1.27 -3.29
CA PHE A 261 17.06 -1.17 -2.89
C PHE A 261 17.33 -0.05 -1.89
N LEU A 262 16.49 0.99 -1.89
CA LEU A 262 16.57 2.11 -0.95
C LEU A 262 15.75 1.86 0.32
N ARG A 263 14.78 0.93 0.28
CA ARG A 263 13.84 0.70 1.39
C ARG A 263 14.42 -0.23 2.45
N ILE A 264 13.99 -0.01 3.68
CA ILE A 264 14.21 -0.93 4.79
C ILE A 264 13.11 -1.98 4.77
N ASN A 265 13.40 -3.19 4.28
CA ASN A 265 12.50 -4.35 4.41
C ASN A 265 13.34 -5.63 4.49
N ASP A 266 12.80 -6.63 5.15
CA ASP A 266 13.46 -7.93 5.27
C ASP A 266 13.57 -8.65 3.92
N ALA A 267 14.71 -9.29 3.70
CA ALA A 267 14.96 -10.06 2.50
C ALA A 267 14.20 -11.40 2.56
N LEU A 268 13.44 -11.68 1.50
CA LEU A 268 12.87 -13.01 1.28
C LEU A 268 13.95 -14.01 0.81
N ILE A 269 14.88 -13.53 -0.01
CA ILE A 269 16.03 -14.30 -0.50
C ILE A 269 17.30 -13.54 -0.10
N PRO A 270 17.90 -13.88 1.05
CA PRO A 270 19.13 -13.23 1.52
C PRO A 270 20.31 -13.58 0.59
N VAL A 271 21.15 -12.58 0.33
CA VAL A 271 22.36 -12.67 -0.51
C VAL A 271 23.60 -12.27 0.28
N LEU A 272 23.46 -11.33 1.21
CA LEU A 272 24.48 -10.85 2.12
C LEU A 272 24.08 -11.12 3.56
N ASP A 273 25.03 -10.94 4.47
CA ASP A 273 24.78 -11.01 5.90
C ASP A 273 23.77 -9.94 6.33
N HIS A 274 22.92 -10.33 7.27
CA HIS A 274 21.88 -9.48 7.80
C HIS A 274 22.48 -8.27 8.54
N PRO A 275 21.93 -7.05 8.38
CA PRO A 275 22.37 -5.88 9.12
C PRO A 275 22.31 -6.10 10.64
N THR A 276 23.35 -5.67 11.34
CA THR A 276 23.46 -5.79 12.81
C THR A 276 23.80 -4.46 13.46
N TYR A 277 23.30 -4.26 14.67
CA TYR A 277 23.78 -3.20 15.55
C TYR A 277 25.23 -3.47 16.00
N ALA A 278 25.88 -2.48 16.60
CA ALA A 278 27.26 -2.59 17.10
C ALA A 278 27.43 -3.64 18.21
N ASP A 279 26.34 -4.03 18.88
CA ASP A 279 26.29 -5.08 19.90
C ASP A 279 26.07 -6.49 19.32
N GLY A 280 25.97 -6.62 17.99
CA GLY A 280 25.76 -7.87 17.27
C GLY A 280 24.29 -8.31 17.16
N ARG A 281 23.33 -7.53 17.68
CA ARG A 281 21.90 -7.84 17.51
C ARG A 281 21.45 -7.55 16.07
N LEU A 282 20.54 -8.39 15.55
CA LEU A 282 19.97 -8.19 14.22
C LEU A 282 19.06 -6.95 14.19
N ILE A 283 19.13 -6.17 13.12
CA ILE A 283 18.24 -5.03 12.89
C ILE A 283 16.95 -5.54 12.25
N GLU A 284 15.95 -5.90 13.04
CA GLU A 284 14.68 -6.42 12.49
C GLU A 284 13.69 -5.30 12.14
N HIS A 285 13.05 -5.39 10.98
CA HIS A 285 12.04 -4.42 10.50
C HIS A 285 10.73 -4.43 11.33
N HIS A 286 10.46 -5.51 12.07
CA HIS A 286 9.20 -5.72 12.81
C HIS A 286 9.34 -5.83 14.33
N VAL A 287 10.54 -5.66 14.88
CA VAL A 287 10.69 -5.63 16.34
C VAL A 287 10.13 -4.33 16.86
N GLN A 288 9.24 -4.46 17.84
CA GLN A 288 8.74 -3.33 18.60
C GLN A 288 9.95 -2.55 19.11
N HIS A 289 10.18 -1.35 18.57
CA HIS A 289 11.11 -0.38 19.12
C HIS A 289 10.53 0.22 20.42
N THR A 290 10.05 -0.64 21.31
CA THR A 290 9.76 -0.29 22.69
C THR A 290 11.09 0.00 23.37
N GLY A 291 11.13 1.06 24.18
CA GLY A 291 12.27 1.32 25.04
C GLY A 291 12.54 0.08 25.89
N GLU A 292 13.80 -0.33 25.98
CA GLU A 292 14.15 -1.36 26.94
C GLU A 292 13.91 -0.83 28.35
N VAL A 293 13.51 -1.70 29.29
CA VAL A 293 13.22 -1.28 30.67
C VAL A 293 14.50 -0.70 31.28
N GLY A 294 14.54 0.62 31.48
CA GLY A 294 15.70 1.37 31.98
C GLY A 294 16.48 2.15 30.92
N GLU A 295 16.12 2.07 29.64
CA GLU A 295 16.74 2.84 28.55
C GLU A 295 16.34 4.32 28.65
N THR A 296 17.34 5.22 28.62
CA THR A 296 17.11 6.66 28.58
C THR A 296 16.60 7.09 27.20
N ALA A 297 15.93 8.25 27.12
CA ALA A 297 15.47 8.80 25.85
C ALA A 297 16.61 9.04 24.84
N ALA A 298 17.82 9.34 25.34
CA ALA A 298 19.01 9.54 24.51
C ALA A 298 19.54 8.22 23.94
N GLU A 299 19.55 7.14 24.75
CA GLU A 299 19.95 5.80 24.30
C GLU A 299 18.97 5.25 23.27
N MET A 300 17.66 5.43 23.51
CA MET A 300 16.62 5.05 22.56
C MET A 300 16.76 5.81 21.23
N ALA A 301 17.00 7.13 21.29
CA ALA A 301 17.23 7.93 20.08
C ALA A 301 18.47 7.45 19.32
N ALA A 302 19.60 7.19 20.01
CA ALA A 302 20.81 6.69 19.38
C ALA A 302 20.61 5.31 18.73
N ARG A 303 19.89 4.38 19.38
CA ARG A 303 19.53 3.07 18.82
C ARG A 303 18.64 3.21 17.58
N MET A 304 17.68 4.13 17.61
CA MET A 304 16.79 4.40 16.48
C MET A 304 17.49 5.11 15.31
N SER A 305 18.44 6.00 15.57
CA SER A 305 19.27 6.57 14.50
C SER A 305 20.15 5.49 13.87
N ALA A 306 20.75 4.61 14.70
CA ALA A 306 21.56 3.49 14.25
C ALA A 306 20.78 2.47 13.39
N TYR A 307 19.46 2.34 13.59
CA TYR A 307 18.59 1.53 12.74
C TYR A 307 18.62 2.00 11.27
N PHE A 308 18.59 3.31 11.03
CA PHE A 308 18.62 3.87 9.68
C PHE A 308 20.02 3.92 9.09
N GLU A 309 21.04 4.22 9.92
CA GLU A 309 22.42 4.41 9.47
C GLU A 309 23.13 3.09 9.13
N ASN A 310 22.89 2.04 9.92
CA ASN A 310 23.56 0.75 9.75
C ASN A 310 22.82 -0.20 8.81
N TRP A 311 21.68 0.22 8.26
CA TRP A 311 20.94 -0.61 7.33
C TRP A 311 21.60 -0.64 5.95
N HIS A 312 21.78 -1.85 5.41
CA HIS A 312 22.11 -2.08 4.01
C HIS A 312 21.17 -3.09 3.38
N TRP A 313 20.95 -2.97 2.08
CA TRP A 313 20.25 -4.00 1.32
C TRP A 313 21.06 -5.29 1.37
N TYR A 314 20.46 -6.37 1.88
CA TYR A 314 21.13 -7.67 2.07
C TYR A 314 20.51 -8.83 1.29
N GLY A 315 19.46 -8.58 0.50
CA GLY A 315 18.86 -9.60 -0.35
C GLY A 315 17.52 -9.19 -0.95
N PHE A 316 16.96 -10.06 -1.80
CA PHE A 316 15.73 -9.74 -2.52
C PHE A 316 14.51 -9.82 -1.62
N THR A 317 13.76 -8.73 -1.52
CA THR A 317 12.51 -8.69 -0.74
C THR A 317 11.37 -9.32 -1.52
N GLN A 318 10.26 -9.58 -0.82
CA GLN A 318 9.01 -9.99 -1.47
C GLN A 318 8.59 -9.00 -2.57
N SER A 319 8.64 -7.69 -2.31
CA SER A 319 8.26 -6.66 -3.29
C SER A 319 9.14 -6.70 -4.55
N GLN A 320 10.45 -6.97 -4.41
CA GLN A 320 11.37 -7.07 -5.54
C GLN A 320 11.03 -8.26 -6.42
N VAL A 321 10.81 -9.43 -5.82
CA VAL A 321 10.45 -10.64 -6.57
C VAL A 321 9.12 -10.43 -7.31
N PHE A 322 8.09 -9.93 -6.63
CA PHE A 322 6.80 -9.66 -7.26
C PHE A 322 6.90 -8.56 -8.34
N GLY A 323 7.65 -7.49 -8.09
CA GLY A 323 7.88 -6.43 -9.07
C GLY A 323 8.52 -6.96 -10.36
N LEU A 324 9.53 -7.80 -10.23
CA LEU A 324 10.18 -8.44 -11.36
C LEU A 324 9.22 -9.36 -12.13
N LEU A 325 8.44 -10.21 -11.44
CA LEU A 325 7.48 -11.10 -12.07
C LEU A 325 6.40 -10.34 -12.86
N ILE A 326 5.88 -9.26 -12.28
CA ILE A 326 4.86 -8.42 -12.93
C ILE A 326 5.46 -7.70 -14.15
N ALA A 327 6.69 -7.20 -14.05
CA ALA A 327 7.37 -6.58 -15.18
C ALA A 327 7.60 -7.58 -16.33
N LEU A 328 8.06 -8.79 -16.02
CA LEU A 328 8.21 -9.85 -17.00
C LEU A 328 6.88 -10.24 -17.65
N ALA A 329 5.81 -10.36 -16.88
CA ALA A 329 4.47 -10.65 -17.40
C ALA A 329 4.00 -9.57 -18.39
N GLY A 330 4.20 -8.29 -18.07
CA GLY A 330 3.90 -7.18 -18.96
C GLY A 330 4.70 -7.22 -20.27
N LEU A 331 6.02 -7.49 -20.18
CA LEU A 331 6.87 -7.65 -21.37
C LEU A 331 6.41 -8.82 -22.25
N ILE A 332 6.15 -9.98 -21.64
CA ILE A 332 5.65 -11.17 -22.34
C ILE A 332 4.35 -10.84 -23.09
N TRP A 333 3.42 -10.12 -22.44
CA TRP A 333 2.17 -9.71 -23.10
C TRP A 333 2.39 -8.77 -24.28
N ILE A 334 3.31 -7.80 -24.15
CA ILE A 334 3.64 -6.87 -25.25
C ILE A 334 4.11 -7.65 -26.49
N PHE A 335 5.02 -8.61 -26.31
CA PHE A 335 5.60 -9.35 -27.43
C PHE A 335 4.67 -10.43 -27.98
N GLN A 336 4.07 -11.26 -27.11
CA GLN A 336 3.20 -12.37 -27.55
C GLN A 336 1.95 -11.88 -28.29
N LYS A 337 1.32 -10.81 -27.78
CA LYS A 337 0.10 -10.25 -28.40
C LYS A 337 0.40 -9.17 -29.43
N LYS A 338 1.68 -8.86 -29.67
CA LYS A 338 2.14 -7.78 -30.55
C LYS A 338 1.42 -6.45 -30.25
N LEU A 339 1.31 -6.11 -28.97
CA LEU A 339 0.54 -4.94 -28.51
C LEU A 339 1.13 -3.61 -29.00
N TYR A 340 2.42 -3.62 -29.34
CA TYR A 340 3.14 -2.48 -29.92
C TYR A 340 2.70 -2.13 -31.35
N VAL A 341 1.88 -2.97 -32.00
CA VAL A 341 1.31 -2.67 -33.31
C VAL A 341 0.17 -1.67 -33.15
N ARG A 342 0.16 -0.65 -34.02
CA ARG A 342 -0.93 0.33 -34.06
C ARG A 342 -2.15 -0.28 -34.73
N ASP A 343 -3.33 0.02 -34.19
CA ASP A 343 -4.60 -0.39 -34.74
C ASP A 343 -5.19 0.77 -35.54
N ASP A 344 -4.89 0.78 -36.85
CA ASP A 344 -5.36 1.81 -37.76
C ASP A 344 -6.87 1.69 -38.06
N THR A 345 -7.54 0.64 -37.58
CA THR A 345 -8.97 0.41 -37.82
C THR A 345 -9.89 1.24 -36.91
N GLN A 346 -9.39 1.80 -35.80
CA GLN A 346 -10.16 2.64 -34.87
C GLN A 346 -10.30 4.11 -35.32
N LYS A 347 -10.03 4.42 -36.59
CA LYS A 347 -10.08 5.80 -37.14
C LYS A 347 -11.40 6.18 -37.84
N SER A 348 -12.43 5.33 -37.84
CA SER A 348 -13.71 5.64 -38.51
C SER A 348 -14.73 6.28 -37.58
#